data_AF-A0A9D1B3M1-F1
#
_entry.id   AF-A0A9D1B3M1-F1
#
_cell.length_a   1.000
_cell.length_b   1.000
_cell.length_c   1.000
_cell.angle_alpha   90.00
_cell.angle_beta   90.00
_cell.angle_gamma   90.00
#
_symmetry.space_group_name_H-M   'P 1'
#
loop_
_entity.id
_entity.type
_entity.pdbx_description
1 polymer ?
#
loop_
_entity_poly.entity_id
_entity_poly.type
_entity_poly.pdbx_seq_one_letter_code
_entity_poly.pdbx_strand_id
1 'polypeptide(L)' 'MNSHKNARLTAHGRALLVKRVLEEGLRPAEAAQAMGVSTRTV' A
#
# COMPACT_ATOMS: atom_id res chain seq x y z
N MET A 1 6.30 12.43 3.75
CA MET A 1 5.55 13.50 3.05
C MET A 1 4.74 12.88 1.92
N ASN A 2 3.43 13.10 1.87
CA ASN A 2 2.58 12.64 0.77
C ASN A 2 2.63 13.69 -0.35
N SER A 3 2.68 13.27 -1.63
CA SER A 3 2.84 14.20 -2.77
C SER A 3 1.66 15.16 -2.98
N HIS A 4 0.51 14.91 -2.34
CA HIS A 4 -0.69 15.75 -2.38
C HIS A 4 -1.57 15.49 -1.14
N LYS A 5 -2.44 16.43 -0.77
CA LYS A 5 -3.34 16.35 0.41
C LYS A 5 -4.21 15.10 0.49
N ASN A 6 -4.55 14.52 -0.66
CA ASN A 6 -5.42 13.33 -0.73
C ASN A 6 -4.65 12.00 -0.72
N ALA A 7 -3.33 12.01 -0.93
CA ALA A 7 -2.57 10.77 -0.95
C ALA A 7 -2.62 10.07 0.42
N ARG A 8 -2.99 8.79 0.40
CA ARG A 8 -3.18 7.97 1.60
C ARG A 8 -1.89 7.29 2.07
N LEU A 9 -0.95 7.08 1.16
CA LEU A 9 0.35 6.46 1.45
C LEU A 9 1.51 7.42 1.20
N THR A 10 2.51 7.34 2.06
CA THR A 10 3.83 7.96 1.86
C THR A 10 4.65 7.15 0.85
N ALA A 11 5.81 7.67 0.44
CA ALA A 11 6.76 6.90 -0.37
C ALA A 11 7.14 5.57 0.31
N HIS A 12 7.43 5.60 1.62
CA HIS A 12 7.71 4.39 2.41
C HIS A 12 6.49 3.47 2.51
N GLY A 13 5.28 4.01 2.68
CA GLY A 13 4.06 3.21 2.71
C GLY A 13 3.80 2.45 1.41
N ARG A 14 4.11 3.07 0.25
CA ARG A 14 4.02 2.38 -1.06
C ARG A 14 5.10 1.30 -1.21
N ALA A 15 6.33 1.58 -0.79
CA ALA A 15 7.40 0.58 -0.83
C ALA A 15 7.06 -0.65 0.03
N LEU A 16 6.52 -0.43 1.24
CA LEU A 16 6.06 -1.50 2.11
C LEU A 16 4.91 -2.31 1.47
N LEU A 17 3.97 -1.63 0.82
CA LEU A 17 2.86 -2.27 0.12
C LEU A 17 3.34 -3.17 -1.02
N VAL A 18 4.30 -2.71 -1.83
CA VAL A 18 4.91 -3.51 -2.90
C VAL A 18 5.66 -4.71 -2.33
N LYS A 19 6.46 -4.51 -1.28
CA LYS A 19 7.17 -5.59 -0.58
C LYS A 19 6.22 -6.68 -0.09
N ARG A 20 5.09 -6.29 0.51
CA ARG A 20 4.07 -7.23 0.99
C ARG A 20 3.46 -8.10 -0.10
N VAL A 21 3.25 -7.53 -1.28
CA VAL A 21 2.69 -8.29 -2.41
C VAL A 21 3.76 -9.19 -3.05
N LEU A 22 4.95 -8.62 -3.33
CA LEU A 22 5.96 -9.32 -4.13
C LEU A 22 6.85 -10.26 -3.31
N GLU A 23 7.23 -9.86 -2.10
CA GLU A 23 8.18 -10.61 -1.26
C GLU A 23 7.45 -11.46 -0.22
N GLU A 24 6.40 -10.93 0.41
CA GLU A 24 5.64 -11.66 1.46
C GLU A 24 4.48 -12.49 0.88
N GLY A 25 4.17 -12.35 -0.42
CA GLY A 25 3.18 -13.15 -1.13
C GLY A 25 1.72 -12.86 -0.75
N LEU A 26 1.45 -11.72 -0.09
CA LEU A 26 0.08 -11.32 0.23
C LEU A 26 -0.71 -11.02 -1.04
N ARG A 27 -1.98 -11.42 -1.07
CA ARG A 27 -2.87 -10.98 -2.15
C ARG A 27 -3.03 -9.46 -2.07
N PRO A 28 -3.17 -8.75 -3.21
CA PRO A 28 -3.37 -7.30 -3.23
C PRO A 28 -4.44 -6.79 -2.26
N ALA A 29 -5.54 -7.55 -2.09
CA ALA A 29 -6.61 -7.21 -1.16
C ALA A 29 -6.17 -7.26 0.32
N GLU A 30 -5.37 -8.25 0.69
CA GLU A 30 -4.85 -8.43 2.06
C GLU A 30 -3.80 -7.35 2.38
N ALA A 31 -2.90 -7.09 1.43
CA ALA A 31 -1.94 -5.99 1.55
C ALA A 31 -2.64 -4.63 1.68
N ALA A 32 -3.70 -4.37 0.90
CA ALA A 32 -4.49 -3.15 1.01
C ALA A 32 -5.13 -3.00 2.40
N GLN A 33 -5.75 -4.08 2.90
CA GLN A 33 -6.44 -4.07 4.18
C GLN A 33 -5.47 -3.89 5.36
N ALA A 34 -4.30 -4.54 5.31
CA ALA A 34 -3.21 -4.35 6.28
C ALA A 34 -2.65 -2.91 6.27
N MET A 35 -2.82 -2.18 5.18
CA MET A 35 -2.41 -0.78 5.02
C MET A 35 -3.54 0.22 5.26
N GLY A 36 -4.77 -0.25 5.55
CA GLY A 36 -5.93 0.61 5.77
C GLY A 36 -6.37 1.40 4.52
N VAL A 37 -6.13 0.86 3.33
CA VAL A 37 -6.51 1.49 2.04
C VAL A 37 -7.41 0.60 1.21
N SER A 38 -8.11 1.19 0.24
CA SER A 38 -8.89 0.42 -0.74
C SER A 38 -7.97 -0.39 -1.64
N THR A 39 -8.44 -1.56 -2.08
CA THR A 39 -7.77 -2.41 -3.07
C THR A 39 -7.48 -1.71 -4.39
N ARG A 40 -8.22 -0.65 -4.75
CA ARG A 40 -7.94 0.19 -5.93
C ARG A 40 -6.61 0.96 -5.85
N THR A 41 -5.99 1.00 -4.67
CA THR A 41 -4.70 1.65 -4.43
C THR A 41 -3.51 0.73 -4.71
N VAL A 42 -3.76 -0.58 -4.84
CA VAL A 42 -2.76 -1.65 -4.88
C VAL A 42 -2.56 -2.16 -6.29
#